data_AF-A0A072UNA6-F1
#
_entry.id   AF-A0A072UNA6-F1
#
_cell.length_a   1.000
_cell.length_b   1.000
_cell.length_c   1.000
_cell.angle_alpha   90.00
_cell.angle_beta   90.00
_cell.angle_gamma   90.00
#
_symmetry.space_group_name_H-M   'P 1'
#
loop_
_entity.id
_entity.type
_entity.pdbx_description
1 polymer ?
#
loop_
_entity_poly.entity_id
_entity_poly.type
_entity_poly.pdbx_seq_one_letter_code
_entity_poly.pdbx_strand_id
1 'polypeptide(L)'
;MATRTKVCISLMLFAVAFINAIDEYIQDAFTRNSLTSRQLVDFYLHRINVLNPILGAVLELNPDSRDQADKADCERREDRDRSMLHGIPVLIKDSIATFDKLNTTAGSYALLGSKVPRDAHVVSKLRDAGAIILGKTSLPEWYGIRSSKMLGQAWCPRGGFGLVSSTHHYHSLLLCF
;
A
#
# COMPACT_ATOMS: atom_id res chain seq x y z
N MET A 1 -21.90 -10.26 -23.81
CA MET A 1 -20.48 -9.95 -23.55
C MET A 1 -20.28 -8.50 -23.03
N ALA A 2 -21.20 -7.96 -22.20
CA ALA A 2 -21.15 -6.55 -21.75
C ALA A 2 -21.51 -6.34 -20.26
N THR A 3 -21.76 -7.41 -19.49
CA THR A 3 -22.23 -7.34 -18.10
C THR A 3 -21.17 -7.65 -17.05
N ARG A 4 -20.01 -8.24 -17.42
CA ARG A 4 -18.92 -8.54 -16.48
C ARG A 4 -17.95 -7.38 -16.24
N THR A 5 -17.84 -6.43 -17.16
CA THR A 5 -16.97 -5.25 -17.02
C THR A 5 -17.54 -4.20 -16.05
N LYS A 6 -18.87 -4.13 -15.90
CA LYS A 6 -19.55 -3.16 -15.00
C LYS A 6 -19.37 -3.49 -13.51
N VAL A 7 -19.21 -4.76 -13.15
CA VAL A 7 -19.07 -5.18 -11.74
C VAL A 7 -17.66 -4.92 -11.20
N CYS A 8 -16.62 -5.06 -12.04
CA CYS A 8 -15.24 -4.73 -11.64
C CYS A 8 -15.02 -3.22 -11.38
N ILE A 9 -15.67 -2.35 -12.15
CA ILE A 9 -15.57 -0.90 -11.94
C ILE A 9 -16.34 -0.47 -10.68
N SER A 10 -17.47 -1.12 -10.38
CA SER A 10 -18.28 -0.83 -9.18
C SER A 10 -17.60 -1.23 -7.87
N LEU A 11 -16.76 -2.27 -7.86
CA LEU A 11 -16.03 -2.69 -6.66
C LEU A 11 -14.83 -1.76 -6.37
N MET A 12 -14.23 -1.20 -7.42
CA MET A 12 -13.19 -0.16 -7.31
C MET A 12 -13.75 1.14 -6.72
N LEU A 13 -14.97 1.52 -7.11
CA LEU A 13 -15.68 2.68 -6.57
C LEU A 13 -16.07 2.53 -5.09
N PHE A 14 -16.40 1.32 -4.62
CA PHE A 14 -16.77 1.08 -3.22
C PHE A 14 -15.57 1.12 -2.27
N ALA A 15 -14.41 0.62 -2.68
CA ALA A 15 -13.17 0.77 -1.90
C ALA A 15 -12.74 2.24 -1.81
N VAL A 16 -12.86 3.00 -2.91
CA VAL A 16 -12.53 4.42 -2.95
C VAL A 16 -13.49 5.25 -2.08
N ALA A 17 -14.79 4.95 -2.07
CA ALA A 17 -15.76 5.68 -1.24
C ALA A 17 -15.57 5.47 0.28
N PHE A 18 -15.15 4.27 0.72
CA PHE A 18 -14.85 4.00 2.13
C PHE A 18 -13.50 4.59 2.57
N ILE A 19 -12.52 4.63 1.67
CA ILE A 19 -11.23 5.31 1.88
C ILE A 19 -11.42 6.83 1.99
N ASN A 20 -12.21 7.44 1.11
CA ASN A 20 -12.46 8.89 1.09
C ASN A 20 -13.07 9.41 2.41
N ALA A 21 -13.95 8.64 3.06
CA ALA A 21 -14.56 9.06 4.33
C ALA A 21 -13.56 9.02 5.49
N ILE A 22 -12.63 8.06 5.50
CA ILE A 22 -11.58 7.95 6.51
C ILE A 22 -10.53 9.06 6.31
N ASP A 23 -10.22 9.38 5.05
CA ASP A 23 -9.28 10.44 4.71
C ASP A 23 -9.76 11.80 5.22
N GLU A 24 -11.05 12.12 5.14
CA GLU A 24 -11.59 13.40 5.63
C GLU A 24 -11.41 13.58 7.15
N TYR A 25 -11.68 12.54 7.96
CA TYR A 25 -11.47 12.59 9.41
C TYR A 25 -9.99 12.70 9.78
N ILE A 26 -9.11 12.00 9.06
CA ILE A 26 -7.66 12.08 9.28
C ILE A 26 -7.14 13.47 8.92
N GLN A 27 -7.59 14.05 7.81
CA GLN A 27 -7.21 15.39 7.40
C GLN A 27 -7.73 16.46 8.39
N ASP A 28 -8.93 16.32 8.94
CA ASP A 28 -9.43 17.19 10.00
C ASP A 28 -8.59 17.06 11.28
N ALA A 29 -8.20 15.84 11.68
CA ALA A 29 -7.30 15.63 12.81
C ALA A 29 -5.91 16.24 12.60
N PHE A 30 -5.37 16.15 11.38
CA PHE A 30 -4.14 16.83 11.00
C PHE A 30 -4.28 18.36 11.08
N THR A 31 -5.39 18.91 10.58
CA THR A 31 -5.67 20.36 10.60
C THR A 31 -5.78 20.89 12.03
N ARG A 32 -6.39 20.11 12.93
CA ARG A 32 -6.51 20.43 14.35
C ARG A 32 -5.25 20.15 15.17
N ASN A 33 -4.18 19.65 14.55
CA ASN A 33 -2.96 19.18 15.22
C ASN A 33 -3.22 18.13 16.32
N SER A 34 -4.36 17.41 16.26
CA SER A 34 -4.66 16.32 17.21
C SER A 34 -4.01 15.00 16.81
N LEU A 35 -3.58 14.90 15.55
CA LEU A 35 -2.81 13.81 14.98
C LEU A 35 -1.75 14.41 14.04
N THR A 36 -0.58 13.79 13.95
CA THR A 36 0.42 14.12 12.93
C THR A 36 0.67 12.93 12.00
N SER A 37 1.17 13.19 10.79
CA SER A 37 1.58 12.13 9.86
C SER A 37 2.61 11.20 10.49
N ARG A 38 3.54 11.75 11.28
CA ARG A 38 4.52 10.96 12.01
C ARG A 38 3.86 9.99 13.00
N GLN A 39 2.91 10.48 13.79
CA GLN A 39 2.17 9.64 14.75
C GLN A 39 1.37 8.55 14.05
N LEU A 40 0.75 8.87 12.91
CA LEU A 40 -0.01 7.92 12.11
C LEU A 40 0.90 6.83 11.51
N VAL A 41 2.05 7.21 10.97
CA VAL A 41 3.07 6.26 10.47
C VAL A 41 3.56 5.36 11.60
N ASP A 42 3.91 5.91 12.76
CA ASP A 42 4.39 5.11 13.89
C ASP A 42 3.31 4.15 14.42
N PHE A 43 2.05 4.57 14.43
CA PHE A 43 0.92 3.70 14.77
C PHE A 43 0.82 2.50 13.83
N TYR A 44 0.87 2.71 12.51
CA TYR A 44 0.79 1.60 11.56
C TYR A 44 2.03 0.72 11.56
N LEU A 45 3.24 1.29 11.71
CA LEU A 45 4.46 0.51 11.86
C LEU A 45 4.39 -0.40 13.10
N HIS A 46 3.87 0.10 14.21
CA HIS A 46 3.65 -0.71 15.41
C HIS A 46 2.64 -1.84 15.16
N ARG A 47 1.50 -1.54 14.53
CA ARG A 47 0.49 -2.58 14.19
C ARG A 47 1.05 -3.65 13.27
N ILE A 48 1.81 -3.25 12.24
CA ILE A 48 2.46 -4.19 11.32
C ILE A 48 3.46 -5.05 12.10
N ASN A 49 4.27 -4.48 12.99
CA ASN A 49 5.22 -5.24 13.79
C ASN A 49 4.53 -6.32 14.65
N VAL A 50 3.36 -6.02 15.23
CA VAL A 50 2.60 -6.96 16.07
C VAL A 50 1.84 -8.01 15.25
N LEU A 51 1.21 -7.61 14.14
CA LEU A 51 0.26 -8.47 13.42
C LEU A 51 0.89 -9.22 12.24
N ASN A 52 1.90 -8.64 11.58
CA ASN A 52 2.48 -9.21 10.38
C ASN A 52 3.16 -10.58 10.58
N PRO A 53 3.77 -10.92 11.73
CA PRO A 53 4.24 -12.29 11.98
C PRO A 53 3.15 -13.36 11.88
N ILE A 54 1.89 -12.98 12.11
CA ILE A 54 0.73 -13.86 12.02
C ILE A 54 0.11 -13.77 10.62
N LEU A 55 0.01 -12.55 10.06
CA LEU A 55 -0.71 -12.31 8.81
C LEU A 55 0.12 -12.57 7.54
N GLY A 56 1.44 -12.39 7.57
CA GLY A 56 2.30 -12.49 6.37
C GLY A 56 1.93 -11.52 5.24
N ALA A 57 1.39 -10.34 5.58
CA ALA A 57 0.77 -9.41 4.64
C ALA A 57 1.77 -8.37 4.06
N VAL A 58 2.83 -8.03 4.79
CA VAL A 58 3.83 -7.02 4.42
C VAL A 58 5.19 -7.70 4.27
N LEU A 59 5.84 -7.52 3.12
CA LEU A 59 7.15 -8.11 2.82
C LEU A 59 8.30 -7.24 3.32
N GLU A 60 8.17 -5.93 3.18
CA GLU A 60 9.21 -4.98 3.51
C GLU A 60 8.59 -3.60 3.80
N LEU A 61 9.23 -2.89 4.70
CA LEU A 61 8.84 -1.54 5.12
C LEU A 61 9.83 -0.53 4.56
N ASN A 62 9.33 0.65 4.21
CA ASN A 62 10.18 1.73 3.74
C ASN A 62 10.95 2.35 4.92
N PRO A 63 12.29 2.29 4.93
CA PRO A 63 13.07 2.87 6.02
C PRO A 63 12.90 4.40 6.11
N ASP A 64 12.54 5.05 5.00
CA ASP A 64 12.43 6.51 4.92
C ASP A 64 11.00 7.00 5.23
N SER A 65 10.06 6.10 5.56
CA SER A 65 8.64 6.44 5.77
C SER A 65 8.41 7.45 6.90
N ARG A 66 9.23 7.35 7.96
CA ARG A 66 9.25 8.27 9.10
C ARG A 66 9.71 9.68 8.72
N ASP A 67 10.83 9.77 8.01
CA ASP A 67 11.37 11.05 7.56
C ASP A 67 10.43 11.73 6.55
N GLN A 68 9.78 10.93 5.69
CA GLN A 68 8.72 11.42 4.79
C GLN A 68 7.51 11.96 5.56
N ALA A 69 7.16 11.34 6.69
CA ALA A 69 6.08 11.81 7.56
C ALA A 69 6.42 13.14 8.25
N ASP A 70 7.64 13.25 8.78
CA ASP A 70 8.12 14.48 9.42
C ASP A 70 8.16 15.62 8.39
N LYS A 71 8.61 15.34 7.17
CA LYS A 71 8.55 16.30 6.05
C LYS A 71 7.11 16.71 5.72
N ALA A 72 6.17 15.76 5.65
CA ALA A 72 4.77 16.06 5.38
C ALA A 72 4.14 16.95 6.47
N ASP A 73 4.51 16.71 7.73
CA ASP A 73 4.08 17.52 8.89
C ASP A 73 4.67 18.94 8.84
N CYS A 74 5.96 19.10 8.52
CA CYS A 74 6.58 20.41 8.29
C CYS A 74 5.89 21.17 7.15
N GLU A 75 5.68 20.50 6.02
CA GLU A 75 5.00 21.04 4.85
C GLU A 75 3.57 21.49 5.12
N ARG A 76 2.87 20.83 6.05
CA ARG A 76 1.51 21.21 6.46
C ARG A 76 1.49 22.53 7.24
N ARG A 77 2.55 22.85 7.98
CA ARG A 77 2.69 24.12 8.72
C ARG A 77 2.95 25.33 7.82
N GLU A 78 3.45 25.10 6.61
CA GLU A 78 3.75 26.15 5.63
C GLU A 78 2.53 26.58 4.79
N ASP A 79 1.32 26.13 5.14
CA ASP A 79 0.02 26.54 4.57
C ASP A 79 -0.03 26.55 3.03
N ARG A 80 0.38 25.43 2.41
CA ARG A 80 0.27 25.25 0.94
C ARG A 80 -0.97 24.43 0.61
N ASP A 81 -1.54 24.62 -0.58
CA ASP A 81 -2.60 23.76 -1.11
C ASP A 81 -2.15 22.29 -1.12
N ARG A 82 -2.81 21.44 -0.33
CA ARG A 82 -2.49 20.01 -0.19
C ARG A 82 -3.63 19.14 -0.71
N SER A 83 -3.26 17.95 -1.18
CA SER A 83 -4.25 16.93 -1.51
C SER A 83 -4.76 16.23 -0.24
N MET A 84 -5.93 15.58 -0.34
CA MET A 84 -6.49 14.75 0.73
C MET A 84 -5.60 13.57 1.15
N LEU A 85 -4.58 13.20 0.35
CA LEU A 85 -3.62 12.14 0.67
C LEU A 85 -2.33 12.65 1.31
N HIS A 86 -2.19 13.96 1.50
CA HIS A 86 -0.93 14.54 2.00
C HIS A 86 -0.62 14.05 3.41
N GLY A 87 0.48 13.30 3.53
CA GLY A 87 0.94 12.72 4.78
C GLY A 87 0.19 11.47 5.24
N ILE A 88 -0.64 10.87 4.37
CA ILE A 88 -1.31 9.58 4.64
C ILE A 88 -0.39 8.42 4.23
N PRO A 89 -0.12 7.45 5.12
CA PRO A 89 0.66 6.27 4.77
C PRO A 89 -0.14 5.26 3.94
N VAL A 90 0.48 4.74 2.88
CA VAL A 90 -0.11 3.75 1.97
C VAL A 90 0.85 2.58 1.76
N LEU A 91 0.31 1.36 1.72
CA LEU A 91 1.05 0.17 1.33
C LEU A 91 0.84 -0.12 -0.16
N ILE A 92 1.93 -0.50 -0.84
CA ILE A 92 1.95 -0.74 -2.28
C ILE A 92 2.15 -2.23 -2.55
N LYS A 93 1.39 -2.81 -3.48
CA LYS A 93 1.57 -4.20 -3.88
C LYS A 93 2.99 -4.42 -4.45
N ASP A 94 3.68 -5.50 -4.06
CA ASP A 94 5.08 -5.77 -4.46
C ASP A 94 5.30 -5.97 -5.98
N SER A 95 4.24 -6.10 -6.76
CA SER A 95 4.31 -6.08 -8.23
C SER A 95 4.30 -4.68 -8.85
N ILE A 96 4.07 -3.62 -8.06
CA ILE A 96 4.03 -2.23 -8.52
C ILE A 96 5.38 -1.58 -8.24
N ALA A 97 6.02 -1.05 -9.29
CA ALA A 97 7.33 -0.43 -9.20
C ALA A 97 7.32 0.82 -8.30
N THR A 98 8.25 0.88 -7.34
CA THR A 98 8.64 2.11 -6.63
C THR A 98 10.13 2.34 -6.84
N PHE A 99 10.50 3.57 -7.19
CA PHE A 99 11.87 4.01 -7.38
C PHE A 99 12.40 4.60 -6.08
N ASP A 100 12.56 3.73 -5.09
CA ASP A 100 13.11 4.03 -3.77
C ASP A 100 13.94 2.84 -3.26
N LYS A 101 14.15 2.74 -1.95
CA LYS A 101 14.95 1.66 -1.33
C LYS A 101 14.21 0.33 -1.25
N LEU A 102 12.96 0.26 -1.71
CA LEU A 102 12.15 -0.97 -1.72
C LEU A 102 12.45 -1.82 -2.95
N ASN A 103 12.31 -3.13 -2.81
CA ASN A 103 12.31 -4.07 -3.92
C ASN A 103 10.94 -4.08 -4.62
N THR A 104 10.93 -4.43 -5.90
CA THR A 104 9.71 -4.76 -6.63
C THR A 104 9.89 -6.14 -7.22
N THR A 105 9.34 -7.16 -6.55
CA THR A 105 9.68 -8.56 -6.86
C THR A 105 8.55 -9.39 -7.45
N ALA A 106 7.33 -8.86 -7.51
CA ALA A 106 6.12 -9.61 -7.85
C ALA A 106 6.02 -10.96 -7.09
N GLY A 107 6.43 -10.96 -5.82
CA GLY A 107 6.48 -12.13 -4.94
C GLY A 107 7.62 -13.12 -5.22
N SER A 108 8.54 -12.85 -6.16
CA SER A 108 9.56 -13.81 -6.60
C SER A 108 10.97 -13.45 -6.15
N TYR A 109 11.74 -14.41 -5.64
CA TYR A 109 13.17 -14.21 -5.39
C TYR A 109 13.98 -13.90 -6.65
N ALA A 110 13.49 -14.28 -7.84
CA ALA A 110 14.18 -14.03 -9.11
C ALA A 110 14.36 -12.53 -9.41
N LEU A 111 13.53 -11.67 -8.82
CA LEU A 111 13.57 -10.21 -9.01
C LEU A 111 14.14 -9.47 -7.79
N LEU A 112 14.59 -10.18 -6.76
CA LEU A 112 15.17 -9.55 -5.57
C LEU A 112 16.44 -8.77 -5.95
N GLY A 113 16.52 -7.51 -5.53
CA GLY A 113 17.61 -6.61 -5.91
C GLY A 113 17.52 -6.00 -7.32
N SER A 114 16.48 -6.34 -8.09
CA SER A 114 16.21 -5.70 -9.39
C SER A 114 15.92 -4.21 -9.17
N LYS A 115 16.58 -3.36 -9.96
CA LYS A 115 16.38 -1.90 -9.92
C LYS A 115 15.39 -1.49 -10.99
N VAL A 116 14.25 -0.96 -10.58
CA VAL A 116 13.30 -0.34 -11.50
C VAL A 116 13.86 1.00 -12.00
N PRO A 117 13.58 1.42 -13.25
CA PRO A 117 14.10 2.67 -13.79
C PRO A 117 13.32 3.91 -13.32
N ARG A 118 12.10 3.73 -12.80
CA ARG A 118 11.21 4.80 -12.32
C ARG A 118 10.04 4.22 -11.51
N ASP A 119 9.33 5.10 -10.82
CA ASP A 119 8.03 4.78 -10.20
C ASP A 119 7.03 4.32 -11.27
N ALA A 120 6.12 3.44 -10.88
CA ALA A 120 4.91 3.20 -11.66
C ALA A 120 4.04 4.47 -11.69
N HIS A 121 3.25 4.67 -12.75
CA HIS A 121 2.44 5.89 -12.92
C HIS A 121 1.52 6.19 -11.73
N VAL A 122 0.91 5.15 -11.15
CA VAL A 122 0.06 5.29 -9.95
C VAL A 122 0.86 5.72 -8.73
N VAL A 123 2.08 5.23 -8.60
CA VAL A 123 2.99 5.58 -7.49
C VAL A 123 3.43 7.02 -7.61
N SER A 124 3.79 7.47 -8.82
CA SER A 124 4.11 8.88 -9.07
C SER A 124 2.96 9.79 -8.64
N LYS A 125 1.72 9.47 -9.05
CA LYS A 125 0.53 10.23 -8.62
C LYS A 125 0.32 10.25 -7.11
N LEU A 126 0.56 9.13 -6.42
CA LEU A 126 0.45 9.06 -4.96
C LEU A 126 1.49 9.96 -4.30
N ARG A 127 2.74 9.96 -4.78
CA ARG A 127 3.79 10.84 -4.28
C ARG A 127 3.50 12.31 -4.57
N ASP A 128 3.02 12.64 -5.76
CA ASP A 128 2.63 14.00 -6.14
C ASP A 128 1.47 14.51 -5.25
N ALA A 129 0.58 13.60 -4.83
CA ALA A 129 -0.48 13.88 -3.89
C ALA A 129 0.00 14.00 -2.42
N GLY A 130 1.28 13.72 -2.14
CA GLY A 130 1.88 13.79 -0.81
C GLY A 130 1.69 12.53 0.04
N ALA A 131 1.25 11.41 -0.55
CA ALA A 131 1.13 10.14 0.17
C ALA A 131 2.50 9.56 0.54
N ILE A 132 2.56 8.90 1.70
CA ILE A 132 3.79 8.28 2.22
C ILE A 132 3.75 6.80 1.88
N ILE A 133 4.73 6.31 1.12
CA ILE A 133 4.82 4.89 0.80
C ILE A 133 5.41 4.14 1.98
N LEU A 134 4.57 3.42 2.71
CA LEU A 134 4.93 2.74 3.95
C LEU A 134 5.73 1.45 3.71
N GLY A 135 5.50 0.76 2.59
CA GLY A 135 6.16 -0.52 2.29
C GLY A 135 5.48 -1.31 1.19
N LYS A 136 5.93 -2.57 1.03
CA LYS A 136 5.41 -3.51 0.04
C LYS A 136 4.56 -4.61 0.65
N THR A 137 3.41 -4.89 0.05
CA THR A 137 2.55 -6.01 0.46
C THR A 137 2.89 -7.31 -0.27
N SER A 138 2.64 -8.41 0.43
CA SER A 138 2.80 -9.77 -0.09
C SER A 138 1.77 -10.09 -1.17
N LEU A 139 2.17 -10.91 -2.13
CA LEU A 139 1.30 -11.52 -3.12
C LEU A 139 1.85 -12.90 -3.52
N PRO A 140 1.01 -13.79 -4.07
CA PRO A 140 1.50 -15.01 -4.69
C PRO A 140 2.50 -14.71 -5.80
N GLU A 141 3.53 -15.55 -5.91
CA GLU A 141 4.57 -15.39 -6.92
C GLU A 141 3.96 -15.28 -8.33
N TRP A 142 4.25 -14.17 -9.00
CA TRP A 142 3.71 -13.84 -10.34
C TRP A 142 2.18 -14.01 -10.41
N TYR A 143 1.48 -13.57 -9.37
CA TYR A 143 0.03 -13.68 -9.23
C TYR A 143 -0.50 -15.12 -9.28
N GLY A 144 0.34 -16.12 -9.00
CA GLY A 144 -0.02 -17.53 -9.06
C GLY A 144 -0.10 -18.10 -10.48
N ILE A 145 0.37 -17.36 -11.50
CA ILE A 145 0.36 -17.78 -12.91
C ILE A 145 1.59 -18.66 -13.19
N ARG A 146 1.74 -19.75 -12.44
CA ARG A 146 2.81 -20.75 -12.60
C ARG A 146 2.32 -22.12 -13.06
N SER A 147 1.01 -22.37 -12.99
CA SER A 147 0.39 -23.62 -13.44
C SER A 147 -1.08 -23.41 -13.83
N SER A 148 -1.61 -24.31 -14.67
CA SER A 148 -3.04 -24.32 -15.06
C SER A 148 -3.98 -24.70 -13.91
N LYS A 149 -3.46 -25.44 -12.92
CA LYS A 149 -4.11 -25.63 -11.64
C LYS A 149 -3.70 -24.48 -10.73
N MET A 150 -4.46 -23.39 -10.78
CA MET A 150 -4.27 -22.24 -9.90
C MET A 150 -4.19 -22.74 -8.45
N LEU A 151 -2.97 -22.84 -7.92
CA LEU A 151 -2.75 -23.14 -6.52
C LEU A 151 -3.22 -21.88 -5.80
N GLY A 152 -4.47 -21.90 -5.35
CA GLY A 152 -5.15 -20.81 -4.64
C GLY A 152 -4.56 -20.58 -3.24
N GLN A 153 -3.24 -20.56 -3.16
CA GLN A 153 -2.46 -20.48 -1.96
C GLN A 153 -1.90 -19.07 -1.94
N ALA A 154 -2.14 -18.36 -0.84
CA ALA A 154 -1.57 -17.05 -0.54
C ALA A 154 -0.06 -17.13 -0.23
N TRP A 155 0.66 -18.00 -0.93
CA TRP A 155 2.05 -18.31 -0.67
C TRP A 155 2.94 -17.44 -1.54
N CYS A 156 3.81 -16.69 -0.88
CA CYS A 156 4.87 -15.89 -1.48
C CYS A 156 6.22 -16.51 -1.09
N PRO A 157 7.11 -16.87 -2.04
CA PRO A 157 8.46 -17.31 -1.72
C PRO A 157 9.19 -16.42 -0.71
N ARG A 158 9.04 -15.09 -0.82
CA ARG A 158 9.68 -14.13 0.09
C ARG A 158 9.03 -14.04 1.47
N GLY A 159 7.72 -14.22 1.55
CA GLY A 159 6.91 -13.94 2.75
C GLY A 159 6.24 -15.14 3.40
N GLY A 160 6.38 -16.34 2.83
CA GLY A 160 5.64 -17.52 3.25
C GLY A 160 4.15 -17.43 2.94
N PHE A 161 3.34 -18.13 3.74
CA PHE A 161 1.88 -18.07 3.64
C PHE A 161 1.33 -16.81 4.29
N GLY A 162 0.59 -16.02 3.52
CA GLY A 162 -0.29 -15.01 4.08
C GLY A 162 -1.58 -15.63 4.60
N LEU A 163 -2.09 -15.16 5.74
CA LEU A 163 -3.44 -15.52 6.17
C LEU A 163 -4.45 -14.84 5.24
N VAL A 164 -5.11 -15.64 4.42
CA VAL A 164 -6.21 -15.18 3.56
C VAL A 164 -7.51 -15.74 4.10
N SER A 165 -8.43 -14.85 4.47
CA SER A 165 -9.83 -15.21 4.69
C SER A 165 -10.35 -15.87 3.41
N SER A 166 -10.86 -17.09 3.53
CA SER A 166 -11.25 -18.01 2.46
C SER A 166 -12.37 -17.53 1.53
N THR A 167 -12.72 -16.24 1.54
CA THR A 167 -13.92 -15.71 0.87
C THR A 167 -13.72 -14.62 -0.18
N HIS A 168 -12.52 -14.04 -0.39
CA HIS A 168 -12.39 -12.91 -1.34
C HIS A 168 -11.21 -13.06 -2.31
N HIS A 169 -11.52 -12.96 -3.61
CA HIS A 169 -10.58 -13.06 -4.73
C HIS A 169 -9.49 -11.96 -4.69
N TYR A 170 -8.28 -12.36 -5.10
CA TYR A 170 -6.94 -11.72 -5.07
C TYR A 170 -6.74 -10.29 -5.67
N HIS A 171 -7.77 -9.44 -5.73
CA HIS A 171 -7.75 -8.17 -6.46
C HIS A 171 -7.68 -6.88 -5.62
N SER A 172 -7.37 -6.95 -4.32
CA SER A 172 -7.14 -5.72 -3.53
C SER A 172 -5.79 -5.11 -3.89
N LEU A 173 -5.82 -4.03 -4.67
CA LEU A 173 -4.64 -3.31 -5.16
C LEU A 173 -4.09 -2.25 -4.19
N LEU A 174 -4.85 -1.88 -3.16
CA LEU A 174 -4.39 -1.09 -2.04
C LEU A 174 -5.06 -1.67 -0.79
N LEU A 175 -4.26 -2.08 0.19
CA LEU A 175 -4.72 -2.19 1.57
C LEU A 175 -4.13 -0.97 2.27
N CYS A 176 -4.89 0.12 2.30
CA CYS A 176 -4.71 1.10 3.37
C CYS A 176 -5.36 0.47 4.61
N PHE A 177 -4.55 0.23 5.64
CA PHE A 177 -5.08 0.07 7.00
C PHE A 177 -5.36 1.44 7.59
#